data_AF-A0A5J4KKS9-F1
#
_entry.id   AF-A0A5J4KKS9-F1
#
_cell.length_a   1.000
_cell.length_b   1.000
_cell.length_c   1.000
_cell.angle_alpha   90.00
_cell.angle_beta   90.00
_cell.angle_gamma   90.00
#
_symmetry.space_group_name_H-M   'P 1'
#
loop_
_entity.id
_entity.type
_entity.pdbx_description
1 polymer ?
#
loop_
_entity_poly.entity_id
_entity_poly.type
_entity_poly.pdbx_seq_one_letter_code
_entity_poly.pdbx_strand_id
1 'polypeptide(L)'
;MTTAENMKPGAANSNLLVYGPSGELISQGDAKVDLNNPEKMSVDIQPEKNGVYIVRWTTTSAADNDPDQGAFVFTVGTGTSSSTTTQAQPTAVPKPAPTPAAQATDNAPANWIPIVTGLIALLVGLGVGVGIGQRRKPAPTVASEAPRTPVNQK
;
A
#
# COMPACT_ATOMS: atom_id res chain seq x y z
N MET A 1 -9.49 21.01 -6.09
CA MET A 1 -10.16 20.39 -4.91
C MET A 1 -9.87 21.26 -3.69
N THR A 2 -10.77 21.25 -2.72
CA THR A 2 -10.55 21.85 -1.40
C THR A 2 -10.89 20.80 -0.33
N THR A 3 -10.09 20.69 0.73
CA THR A 3 -10.30 19.85 1.91
C THR A 3 -10.72 20.67 3.13
N ALA A 4 -11.09 20.02 4.23
CA ALA A 4 -11.32 20.67 5.52
C ALA A 4 -10.03 20.84 6.36
N GLU A 5 -8.93 20.21 5.93
CA GLU A 5 -7.62 20.24 6.59
C GLU A 5 -6.49 20.49 5.59
N ASN A 6 -5.33 20.91 6.10
CA ASN A 6 -4.11 21.05 5.33
C ASN A 6 -3.61 19.70 4.80
N MET A 7 -3.46 19.55 3.49
CA MET A 7 -2.89 18.36 2.86
C MET A 7 -1.36 18.38 2.92
N LYS A 8 -0.78 17.19 3.15
CA LYS A 8 0.66 16.95 3.05
C LYS A 8 1.06 16.93 1.56
N PRO A 9 2.04 17.73 1.11
CA PRO A 9 2.34 17.93 -0.31
C PRO A 9 3.08 16.75 -0.96
N GLY A 10 3.01 16.69 -2.29
CA GLY A 10 3.66 15.69 -3.12
C GLY A 10 2.78 14.44 -3.35
N ALA A 11 2.83 13.92 -4.57
CA ALA A 11 1.94 12.86 -5.10
C ALA A 11 1.89 11.57 -4.28
N ALA A 12 2.94 11.24 -3.55
CA ALA A 12 3.00 10.08 -2.66
C ALA A 12 2.21 10.26 -1.34
N ASN A 13 1.79 11.49 -1.03
CA ASN A 13 0.96 11.83 0.13
C ASN A 13 -0.46 12.28 -0.31
N SER A 14 -0.55 13.16 -1.31
CA SER A 14 -1.82 13.70 -1.80
C SER A 14 -1.78 13.86 -3.33
N ASN A 15 -2.80 13.37 -4.05
CA ASN A 15 -2.86 13.45 -5.52
C ASN A 15 -4.32 13.55 -6.05
N LEU A 16 -4.48 13.98 -7.30
CA LEU A 16 -5.73 14.04 -8.05
C LEU A 16 -5.55 13.42 -9.44
N LEU A 17 -6.46 12.50 -9.79
CA LEU A 17 -6.55 11.91 -11.13
C LEU A 17 -7.90 12.26 -11.74
N VAL A 18 -7.89 12.74 -12.98
CA VAL A 18 -9.11 13.14 -13.70
C VAL A 18 -9.29 12.26 -14.92
N TYR A 19 -10.47 11.64 -15.04
CA TYR A 19 -10.88 10.83 -16.17
C TYR A 19 -11.96 11.58 -16.98
N GLY A 20 -11.77 11.62 -18.30
CA GLY A 20 -12.66 12.33 -19.22
C GLY A 20 -13.85 11.49 -19.70
N PRO A 21 -14.80 12.07 -20.46
CA PRO A 21 -15.92 11.37 -21.08
C PRO A 21 -15.56 10.23 -22.06
N SER A 22 -14.30 10.02 -22.42
CA SER A 22 -13.85 8.79 -23.10
C SER A 22 -13.61 7.61 -22.13
N GLY A 23 -13.49 7.89 -20.83
CA GLY A 23 -12.98 6.96 -19.81
C GLY A 23 -11.44 6.99 -19.67
N GLU A 24 -10.73 7.75 -20.50
CA GLU A 24 -9.28 7.89 -20.44
C GLU A 24 -8.84 8.82 -19.32
N LEU A 25 -7.61 8.63 -18.82
CA LEU A 25 -6.98 9.54 -17.86
C LEU A 25 -6.49 10.79 -18.59
N ILE A 26 -7.01 11.96 -18.23
CA ILE A 26 -6.72 13.25 -18.87
C ILE A 26 -5.91 14.21 -17.99
N SER A 27 -5.68 13.89 -16.71
CA SER A 27 -4.80 14.67 -15.82
C SER A 27 -3.33 14.55 -16.23
N GLN A 28 -2.68 15.70 -16.40
CA GLN A 28 -1.34 15.84 -16.99
C GLN A 28 -0.25 15.79 -15.91
N GLY A 29 0.05 14.58 -15.44
CA GLY A 29 1.01 14.34 -14.38
C GLY A 29 0.40 14.53 -12.99
N ASP A 30 1.27 14.78 -12.01
CA ASP A 30 0.90 14.84 -10.60
C ASP A 30 0.23 16.15 -10.19
N ALA A 31 -0.73 16.02 -9.25
CA ALA A 31 -1.37 17.15 -8.61
C ALA A 31 -0.43 17.89 -7.64
N LYS A 32 -0.74 19.16 -7.41
CA LYS A 32 0.05 20.11 -6.62
C LYS A 32 -0.83 20.67 -5.51
N VAL A 33 -0.40 20.47 -4.26
CA VAL A 33 -0.96 21.19 -3.10
C VAL A 33 -0.38 22.61 -3.10
N ASP A 34 -1.23 23.62 -2.93
CA ASP A 34 -0.76 25.01 -2.83
C ASP A 34 -0.11 25.22 -1.46
N LEU A 35 1.20 25.49 -1.43
CA LEU A 35 1.93 25.68 -0.17
C LEU A 35 1.54 26.98 0.57
N ASN A 36 0.80 27.89 -0.08
CA ASN A 36 0.23 29.09 0.55
C ASN A 36 -1.22 28.87 1.03
N ASN A 37 -1.86 27.77 0.60
CA ASN A 37 -3.21 27.36 0.99
C ASN A 37 -3.31 25.82 0.94
N PRO A 38 -2.74 25.09 1.92
CA PRO A 38 -2.59 23.64 1.79
C PRO A 38 -3.92 22.85 1.89
N GLU A 39 -5.03 23.51 2.19
CA GLU A 39 -6.39 23.01 1.98
C GLU A 39 -6.74 22.84 0.49
N LYS A 40 -5.93 23.35 -0.44
CA LYS A 40 -6.19 23.31 -1.90
C LYS A 40 -5.18 22.48 -2.66
N MET A 41 -5.70 21.65 -3.56
CA MET A 41 -4.92 20.85 -4.49
C MET A 41 -5.51 20.93 -5.91
N SER A 42 -4.65 21.09 -6.91
CA SER A 42 -5.02 21.19 -8.33
C SER A 42 -4.17 20.26 -9.19
N VAL A 43 -4.68 19.90 -10.36
CA VAL A 43 -3.94 19.16 -11.39
C VAL A 43 -4.29 19.75 -12.74
N ASP A 44 -3.30 19.86 -13.62
CA ASP A 44 -3.49 20.30 -15.00
C ASP A 44 -4.19 19.18 -15.79
N ILE A 45 -5.06 19.50 -16.76
CA ILE A 45 -5.80 18.50 -17.56
C ILE A 45 -5.71 18.79 -19.05
N GLN A 46 -5.69 17.74 -19.86
CA GLN A 46 -5.98 17.85 -21.29
C GLN A 46 -7.49 18.06 -21.47
N PRO A 47 -7.94 19.15 -22.12
CA PRO A 47 -9.36 19.36 -22.38
C PRO A 47 -9.95 18.28 -23.29
N GLU A 48 -11.16 17.82 -22.97
CA GLU A 48 -11.92 16.85 -23.76
C GLU A 48 -13.29 17.41 -24.17
N LYS A 49 -14.16 16.56 -24.74
CA LYS A 49 -15.52 16.92 -25.16
C LYS A 49 -16.46 17.20 -23.98
N ASN A 50 -17.65 17.76 -24.27
CA ASN A 50 -18.76 17.79 -23.31
C ASN A 50 -19.14 16.36 -22.89
N GLY A 51 -19.48 16.18 -21.61
CA GLY A 51 -19.82 14.88 -21.04
C GLY A 51 -19.57 14.80 -19.54
N VAL A 52 -19.52 13.57 -19.02
CA VAL A 52 -19.31 13.25 -17.60
C VAL A 52 -17.82 13.02 -17.33
N TYR A 53 -17.31 13.67 -16.29
CA TYR A 53 -15.92 13.61 -15.84
C TYR A 53 -15.86 13.00 -14.44
N ILE A 54 -14.91 12.11 -14.19
CA ILE A 54 -14.70 11.47 -12.89
C ILE A 54 -13.39 11.95 -12.30
N VAL A 55 -13.45 12.57 -11.12
CA VAL A 55 -12.27 12.95 -10.34
C VAL A 55 -12.07 11.93 -9.23
N ARG A 56 -10.87 11.34 -9.16
CA ARG A 56 -10.41 10.54 -8.03
C ARG A 56 -9.34 11.31 -7.27
N TRP A 57 -9.30 11.16 -5.96
CA TRP A 57 -8.34 11.85 -5.10
C TRP A 57 -7.85 10.96 -3.97
N THR A 58 -6.63 11.23 -3.54
CA THR A 58 -6.03 10.73 -2.30
C THR A 58 -5.43 11.92 -1.56
N THR A 59 -5.49 11.90 -0.24
CA THR A 59 -4.95 12.97 0.62
C THR A 59 -4.36 12.37 1.88
N THR A 60 -3.28 12.94 2.38
CA THR A 60 -2.76 12.67 3.73
C THR A 60 -2.82 13.97 4.53
N SER A 61 -3.42 13.97 5.71
CA SER A 61 -3.44 15.17 6.56
C SER A 61 -2.01 15.57 6.97
N ALA A 62 -1.72 16.87 6.93
CA ALA A 62 -0.45 17.42 7.39
C ALA A 62 -0.37 17.52 8.93
N ALA A 63 -1.49 17.31 9.64
CA ALA A 63 -1.55 17.42 11.10
C ALA A 63 -1.06 16.15 11.82
N ASP A 64 -1.55 14.97 11.40
CA ASP A 64 -1.31 13.68 12.05
C ASP A 64 -0.79 12.58 11.10
N ASN A 65 -0.88 12.78 9.78
CA ASN A 65 -0.62 11.82 8.71
C ASN A 65 -1.73 10.77 8.46
N ASP A 66 -2.98 11.03 8.85
CA ASP A 66 -4.11 10.15 8.49
C ASP A 66 -4.40 10.23 6.96
N PRO A 67 -4.52 9.09 6.25
CA PRO A 67 -4.80 9.07 4.82
C PRO A 67 -6.29 8.85 4.50
N ASP A 68 -6.85 9.70 3.64
CA ASP A 68 -8.21 9.59 3.10
C ASP A 68 -8.20 9.54 1.56
N GLN A 69 -9.26 9.00 0.97
CA GLN A 69 -9.40 8.83 -0.47
C GLN A 69 -10.87 8.84 -0.91
N GLY A 70 -11.12 9.31 -2.14
CA GLY A 70 -12.48 9.32 -2.66
C GLY A 70 -12.58 9.64 -4.15
N ALA A 71 -13.82 9.85 -4.58
CA ALA A 71 -14.12 10.27 -5.92
C ALA A 71 -15.38 11.15 -5.96
N PHE A 72 -15.43 12.06 -6.93
CA PHE A 72 -16.65 12.79 -7.28
C PHE A 72 -16.79 12.89 -8.80
N VAL A 73 -18.00 13.26 -9.24
CA VAL A 73 -18.37 13.31 -10.65
C VAL A 73 -18.90 14.71 -10.96
N PHE A 74 -18.52 15.26 -12.12
CA PHE A 74 -19.08 16.50 -12.64
C PHE A 74 -19.36 16.39 -14.14
N THR A 75 -20.19 17.29 -14.68
CA THR A 75 -20.62 17.26 -16.09
C THR A 75 -20.29 18.59 -16.76
N VAL A 76 -19.70 18.55 -17.94
CA VAL A 76 -19.40 19.72 -18.78
C VAL A 76 -20.34 19.73 -19.99
N GLY A 77 -21.03 20.84 -20.22
CA GLY A 77 -21.97 21.02 -21.32
C GLY A 77 -23.31 21.63 -20.88
N THR A 78 -24.25 21.77 -21.81
CA THR A 78 -25.55 22.42 -21.57
C THR A 78 -26.56 21.52 -20.85
N GLY A 79 -26.32 21.32 -19.55
CA GLY A 79 -27.36 21.17 -18.52
C GLY A 79 -28.57 20.28 -18.80
N THR A 80 -28.40 18.95 -18.76
CA THR A 80 -29.39 18.10 -18.10
C THR A 80 -28.86 17.80 -16.71
N SER A 81 -29.53 18.30 -15.66
CA SER A 81 -29.09 18.05 -14.28
C SER A 81 -29.20 16.57 -13.96
N SER A 82 -28.06 15.87 -13.90
CA SER A 82 -28.01 14.46 -13.58
C SER A 82 -28.49 14.26 -12.15
N SER A 83 -29.59 13.53 -11.98
CA SER A 83 -30.13 13.20 -10.66
C SER A 83 -29.08 12.49 -9.82
N THR A 84 -28.89 12.95 -8.58
CA THR A 84 -27.90 12.40 -7.65
C THR A 84 -28.18 10.92 -7.40
N THR A 85 -27.41 10.02 -8.02
CA THR A 85 -27.47 8.60 -7.69
C THR A 85 -26.81 8.41 -6.34
N THR A 86 -27.62 8.41 -5.28
CA THR A 86 -27.20 8.10 -3.92
C THR A 86 -26.39 6.82 -3.92
N GLN A 87 -25.08 6.94 -3.68
CA GLN A 87 -24.22 5.78 -3.55
C GLN A 87 -24.70 4.97 -2.34
N ALA A 88 -25.05 3.71 -2.56
CA ALA A 88 -25.59 2.87 -1.51
C ALA A 88 -24.52 2.67 -0.42
N GLN A 89 -24.76 3.26 0.76
CA GLN A 89 -23.93 3.06 1.94
C GLN A 89 -23.84 1.56 2.22
N PRO A 90 -22.64 0.97 2.39
CA PRO A 90 -22.51 -0.44 2.73
C PRO A 90 -23.23 -0.75 4.05
N THR A 91 -24.30 -1.54 3.98
CA THR A 91 -25.05 -1.97 5.16
C THR A 91 -24.14 -2.80 6.06
N ALA A 92 -23.87 -2.31 7.27
CA ALA A 92 -23.07 -3.04 8.24
C ALA A 92 -23.73 -4.40 8.57
N VAL A 93 -23.01 -5.49 8.30
CA VAL A 93 -23.48 -6.85 8.61
C VAL A 93 -23.61 -7.00 10.13
N PRO A 94 -24.78 -7.38 10.67
CA PRO A 94 -24.96 -7.54 12.11
C PRO A 94 -23.98 -8.57 12.68
N LYS A 95 -23.25 -8.19 13.72
CA LYS A 95 -22.36 -9.09 14.47
C LYS A 95 -23.17 -10.27 15.04
N PRO A 96 -22.84 -11.54 14.70
CA PRO A 96 -23.52 -12.69 15.26
C PRO A 96 -23.39 -12.74 16.79
N ALA A 97 -24.48 -13.10 17.46
CA ALA A 97 -24.44 -13.41 18.90
C ALA A 97 -23.74 -14.77 19.13
N PRO A 98 -23.04 -14.97 20.26
CA PRO A 98 -22.37 -16.22 20.55
C PRO A 98 -23.38 -17.32 20.92
N THR A 99 -23.45 -18.38 20.11
CA THR A 99 -24.22 -19.60 20.40
C THR A 99 -23.37 -20.59 21.21
N PRO A 100 -23.91 -21.29 22.23
CA PRO A 100 -23.16 -22.27 23.02
C PRO A 100 -22.61 -23.43 22.19
N ALA A 101 -21.46 -23.97 22.60
CA ALA A 101 -20.81 -25.10 21.94
C ALA A 101 -21.48 -26.45 22.28
N ALA A 102 -21.59 -27.33 21.29
CA ALA A 102 -21.91 -28.75 21.44
C ALA A 102 -20.77 -29.59 20.84
N GLN A 103 -20.57 -30.81 21.35
CA GLN A 103 -19.41 -31.65 21.04
C GLN A 103 -19.62 -32.53 19.79
N ALA A 104 -18.51 -32.93 19.17
CA ALA A 104 -18.43 -33.97 18.13
C ALA A 104 -18.41 -35.38 18.78
N THR A 105 -18.39 -36.53 18.09
CA THR A 105 -18.20 -36.88 16.65
C THR A 105 -19.42 -37.70 16.12
N ASP A 106 -19.46 -38.56 15.09
CA ASP A 106 -18.47 -39.22 14.21
C ASP A 106 -19.13 -39.81 12.93
N ASN A 107 -18.37 -40.63 12.17
CA ASN A 107 -18.76 -41.67 11.21
C ASN A 107 -18.61 -41.38 9.69
N ALA A 108 -17.33 -41.39 9.23
CA ALA A 108 -16.82 -42.15 8.07
C ALA A 108 -17.40 -41.93 6.63
N PRO A 109 -16.76 -42.47 5.58
CA PRO A 109 -15.38 -42.97 5.45
C PRO A 109 -14.48 -42.00 4.64
N ALA A 110 -13.17 -42.23 4.63
CA ALA A 110 -12.20 -41.32 4.02
C ALA A 110 -11.56 -41.86 2.73
N ASN A 111 -11.71 -41.12 1.62
CA ASN A 111 -10.88 -41.19 0.41
C ASN A 111 -11.11 -39.93 -0.47
N TRP A 112 -10.14 -39.31 -1.16
CA TRP A 112 -8.68 -39.48 -1.13
C TRP A 112 -7.90 -38.37 -1.90
N ILE A 113 -7.58 -37.24 -1.24
CA ILE A 113 -6.31 -36.44 -1.43
C ILE A 113 -6.19 -35.65 -2.78
N PRO A 114 -5.39 -34.55 -2.91
CA PRO A 114 -4.52 -33.84 -1.94
C PRO A 114 -4.84 -32.34 -1.72
N ILE A 115 -4.81 -31.90 -0.46
CA ILE A 115 -4.31 -30.57 -0.06
C ILE A 115 -3.23 -30.70 1.05
N VAL A 116 -3.27 -31.78 1.83
CA VAL A 116 -2.43 -32.00 3.03
C VAL A 116 -0.92 -32.14 2.74
N THR A 117 -0.53 -32.55 1.53
CA THR A 117 0.88 -32.82 1.17
C THR A 117 1.81 -31.62 1.38
N GLY A 118 1.31 -30.38 1.26
CA GLY A 118 2.10 -29.17 1.42
C GLY A 118 2.57 -28.88 2.85
N LEU A 119 1.82 -29.30 3.87
CA LEU A 119 2.08 -28.90 5.26
C LEU A 119 2.96 -29.88 6.05
N ILE A 120 3.03 -31.16 5.65
CA ILE A 120 3.91 -32.15 6.30
C ILE A 120 5.38 -31.96 5.87
N ALA A 121 5.62 -31.53 4.62
CA ALA A 121 6.95 -31.17 4.14
C ALA A 121 7.61 -30.05 4.97
N LEU A 122 6.80 -29.12 5.50
CA LEU A 122 7.25 -28.01 6.34
C LEU A 122 7.68 -28.44 7.75
N LEU A 123 7.19 -29.59 8.24
CA LEU A 123 7.38 -30.04 9.63
C LEU A 123 8.29 -31.27 9.79
N VAL A 124 8.55 -32.02 8.72
CA VAL A 124 9.54 -33.13 8.71
C VAL A 124 10.94 -32.65 8.28
N GLY A 125 11.07 -31.45 7.72
CA GLY A 125 12.34 -30.84 7.33
C GLY A 125 13.31 -30.48 8.48
N LEU A 126 12.90 -30.68 9.75
CA LEU A 126 13.70 -30.37 10.94
C LEU A 126 14.12 -31.64 11.71
N GLY A 127 15.17 -32.32 11.20
CA GLY A 127 16.21 -32.87 12.09
C GLY A 127 16.47 -34.38 12.12
N VAL A 128 17.16 -34.91 11.09
CA VAL A 128 18.15 -36.00 11.22
C VAL A 128 19.24 -35.77 10.15
N GLY A 129 20.55 -35.73 10.42
CA GLY A 129 21.27 -35.74 11.69
C GLY A 129 22.79 -35.47 11.50
N VAL A 130 23.42 -35.05 12.60
CA VAL A 130 24.72 -35.51 13.14
C VAL A 130 25.86 -35.93 12.19
N GLY A 131 26.97 -35.17 12.24
CA GLY A 131 28.32 -35.54 11.80
C GLY A 131 29.27 -34.35 12.02
N ILE A 132 30.05 -34.22 13.09
CA ILE A 132 31.18 -35.05 13.59
C ILE A 132 32.38 -35.05 12.63
N GLY A 133 33.54 -34.59 13.13
CA GLY A 133 34.82 -34.49 12.39
C GLY A 133 35.18 -33.03 12.08
N GLN A 134 35.89 -32.31 12.95
CA GLN A 134 37.37 -32.33 13.02
C GLN A 134 38.02 -32.20 11.63
N ARG A 135 38.84 -31.19 11.37
CA ARG A 135 40.12 -30.99 12.09
C ARG A 135 40.36 -29.56 12.58
N ARG A 136 40.83 -29.46 13.83
CA ARG A 136 41.58 -28.28 14.30
C ARG A 136 42.97 -28.28 13.68
N LYS A 137 43.51 -27.09 13.38
CA LYS A 137 44.85 -26.69 13.85
C LYS A 137 45.00 -25.15 13.77
N PRO A 138 45.15 -24.46 14.92
CA PRO A 138 45.55 -23.05 14.93
C PRO A 138 47.09 -22.92 14.90
N ALA A 139 47.57 -21.76 14.44
CA ALA A 139 48.88 -21.20 14.78
C ALA A 139 48.84 -19.67 14.50
N PRO A 140 49.67 -18.84 15.17
CA PRO A 140 49.45 -17.39 15.24
C PRO A 140 50.30 -16.61 14.20
N THR A 141 50.27 -15.28 14.20
CA THR A 141 51.24 -14.49 14.99
C THR A 141 50.73 -13.06 15.25
N VAL A 142 50.93 -12.59 16.48
CA VAL A 142 50.88 -11.15 16.83
C VAL A 142 52.31 -10.70 17.10
N ALA A 143 52.82 -9.72 16.35
CA ALA A 143 53.95 -8.87 16.73
C ALA A 143 54.19 -7.79 15.65
N SER A 144 54.56 -6.57 16.09
CA SER A 144 55.41 -5.59 15.36
C SER A 144 54.94 -5.06 13.97
N GLU A 145 55.32 -3.87 13.51
CA GLU A 145 55.87 -2.66 14.15
C GLU A 145 55.70 -1.48 13.18
N ALA A 146 55.84 -0.24 13.64
CA ALA A 146 55.79 0.93 12.77
C ALA A 146 57.21 1.48 12.47
N PRO A 147 57.62 1.58 11.19
CA PRO A 147 58.72 2.46 10.79
C PRO A 147 58.17 3.82 10.33
N ARG A 148 58.40 4.87 11.14
CA ARG A 148 58.31 6.26 10.68
C ARG A 148 59.61 6.64 9.96
N THR A 149 59.55 7.03 8.69
CA THR A 149 60.71 7.65 7.98
C THR A 149 60.23 8.37 6.72
N PRO A 150 60.82 9.53 6.36
CA PRO A 150 61.03 10.68 7.23
C PRO A 150 60.50 11.98 6.59
N VAL A 151 60.38 13.05 7.37
CA VAL A 151 60.40 14.41 6.78
C VAL A 151 61.83 14.68 6.32
N ASN A 152 62.01 15.18 5.09
CA ASN A 152 63.22 15.91 4.74
C ASN A 152 62.89 17.09 3.81
N GLN A 153 63.69 18.15 3.90
CA GLN A 153 63.38 19.48 3.37
C GLN A 153 64.05 19.74 2.02
N LYS A 154 63.39 20.55 1.17
CA LYS A 154 64.06 21.65 0.47
C LYS A 154 63.08 22.75 0.09
#